data_AF-B7AQK3-F1
#
_entry.id   AF-B7AQK3-F1
#
_cell.length_a   1.000
_cell.length_b   1.000
_cell.length_c   1.000
_cell.angle_alpha   90.00
_cell.angle_beta   90.00
_cell.angle_gamma   90.00
#
_symmetry.space_group_name_H-M   'P 1'
#
loop_
_entity.id
_entity.type
_entity.pdbx_description
1 polymer ?
#
loop_
_entity_poly.entity_id
_entity_poly.type
_entity_poly.pdbx_seq_one_letter_code
_entity_poly.pdbx_strand_id
1 'polypeptide(L)'
;MQKIRVICVGRIKEKFYTQAVEEYSKRLSRYCRLEITELADEKTPDNASDAMNDRVKEKEGDRILAAIPEGAYVIALAIEGRMCDSVELSKSSKVLV
;
A
#
# COMPACT_ATOMS: atom_id res chain seq x y z
N MET A 1 5.12 -20.50 4.99
CA MET A 1 4.33 -19.37 5.54
C MET A 1 4.16 -18.35 4.43
N GLN A 2 2.94 -17.96 4.09
CA GLN A 2 2.67 -16.94 3.06
C GLN A 2 3.25 -15.58 3.50
N LYS A 3 3.76 -14.80 2.56
CA LYS A 3 4.36 -13.47 2.81
C LYS A 3 3.45 -12.40 2.20
N ILE A 4 3.00 -11.47 3.02
CA ILE A 4 2.16 -10.34 2.59
C ILE A 4 2.98 -9.07 2.79
N ARG A 5 3.10 -8.26 1.76
CA ARG A 5 3.77 -6.96 1.83
C ARG A 5 2.79 -5.85 1.51
N VAL A 6 2.71 -4.85 2.40
CA VAL A 6 2.01 -3.60 2.17
C VAL A 6 3.07 -2.56 1.84
N ILE A 7 3.04 -2.03 0.62
CA ILE A 7 3.91 -0.92 0.19
C ILE A 7 3.02 0.32 0.13
N CYS A 8 3.34 1.34 0.92
CA CYS A 8 2.57 2.57 1.01
C CYS A 8 3.48 3.79 0.95
N VAL A 9 2.91 4.92 0.56
CA VAL A 9 3.61 6.21 0.50
C VAL A 9 3.22 7.06 1.71
N GLY A 10 4.21 7.71 2.31
CA GLY A 10 4.06 8.51 3.52
C GLY A 10 4.21 7.70 4.80
N ARG A 11 4.28 8.42 5.93
CA ARG A 11 4.34 7.83 7.28
C ARG A 11 3.13 8.20 8.10
N ILE A 12 2.66 7.24 8.89
CA ILE A 12 1.59 7.44 9.86
C ILE A 12 2.09 8.39 10.97
N LYS A 13 1.39 9.50 11.18
CA LYS A 13 1.76 10.50 12.21
C LYS A 13 0.97 10.32 13.50
N GLU A 14 -0.25 9.83 13.40
CA GLU A 14 -1.17 9.69 14.51
C GLU A 14 -0.94 8.35 15.23
N LYS A 15 -0.62 8.44 16.52
CA LYS A 15 -0.32 7.28 17.37
C LYS A 15 -1.42 6.21 17.34
N PHE A 16 -2.69 6.61 17.26
CA PHE A 16 -3.80 5.67 17.28
C PHE A 16 -3.80 4.74 16.04
N TYR A 17 -3.43 5.27 14.86
CA TYR A 17 -3.32 4.46 13.65
C TYR A 17 -2.13 3.50 13.73
N THR A 18 -0.97 3.97 14.24
CA THR A 18 0.19 3.10 14.46
C THR A 18 -0.16 1.94 15.40
N GLN A 19 -0.87 2.22 16.49
CA GLN A 19 -1.32 1.18 17.44
C GLN A 19 -2.33 0.20 16.81
N ALA A 20 -3.24 0.69 15.97
CA ALA A 20 -4.16 -0.18 15.23
C ALA A 20 -3.39 -1.13 14.28
N VAL A 21 -2.43 -0.60 13.53
CA VAL A 21 -1.57 -1.39 12.64
C VAL A 21 -0.80 -2.46 13.42
N GLU A 22 -0.23 -2.12 14.58
CA GLU A 22 0.47 -3.07 15.45
C GLU A 22 -0.44 -4.20 15.95
N GLU A 23 -1.66 -3.87 16.37
CA GLU A 23 -2.64 -4.86 16.85
C GLU A 23 -3.02 -5.87 15.75
N TYR A 24 -3.31 -5.40 14.54
CA TYR A 24 -3.60 -6.28 13.40
C TYR A 24 -2.37 -7.07 12.94
N SER A 25 -1.20 -6.45 12.94
CA SER A 25 0.07 -7.12 12.60
C SER A 25 0.36 -8.27 13.57
N LYS A 26 0.15 -8.05 14.87
CA LYS A 26 0.31 -9.08 15.90
C LYS A 26 -0.66 -10.24 15.70
N ARG A 27 -1.94 -9.96 15.40
CA ARG A 27 -2.94 -11.00 15.12
C ARG A 27 -2.59 -11.82 13.87
N LEU A 28 -2.14 -11.16 12.81
CA LEU A 28 -1.77 -11.79 11.54
C LEU A 28 -0.48 -12.61 11.61
N SER A 29 0.44 -12.28 12.52
CA SER A 29 1.74 -12.97 12.68
C SER A 29 1.64 -14.49 12.86
N ARG A 30 0.49 -15.00 13.34
CA ARG A 30 0.22 -16.43 13.49
C ARG A 30 -0.07 -17.15 12.16
N TYR A 31 -0.41 -16.42 11.10
CA TYR A 31 -0.90 -16.95 9.84
C TYR A 31 0.01 -16.60 8.65
N CYS A 32 0.61 -15.40 8.68
CA CYS A 32 1.47 -14.92 7.60
C CYS A 32 2.61 -14.06 8.14
N ARG A 33 3.63 -13.87 7.29
CA ARG A 33 4.66 -12.87 7.51
C ARG A 33 4.21 -11.57 6.85
N LEU A 34 3.72 -10.64 7.66
CA LEU A 34 3.37 -9.29 7.22
C LEU A 34 4.61 -8.39 7.25
N GLU A 35 4.87 -7.70 6.15
CA GLU A 35 5.89 -6.65 6.04
C GLU A 35 5.21 -5.36 5.57
N ILE A 36 5.49 -4.25 6.24
CA ILE A 36 5.00 -2.93 5.86
C ILE A 36 6.20 -2.09 5.44
N THR A 37 6.16 -1.55 4.23
CA THR A 37 7.21 -0.73 3.64
C THR A 37 6.64 0.66 3.37
N GLU A 38 7.00 1.62 4.22
CA GLU A 38 6.66 3.03 4.07
C GLU A 38 7.71 3.70 3.17
N LEU A 39 7.27 4.28 2.07
CA LEU A 39 8.08 5.04 1.13
C LEU A 39 7.94 6.53 1.42
N ALA A 40 8.99 7.30 1.13
CA ALA A 40 8.92 8.75 1.26
C ALA A 40 7.87 9.34 0.31
N ASP A 41 7.02 10.23 0.83
CA ASP A 41 6.09 11.07 0.08
C ASP A 41 6.81 12.28 -0.52
N GLU A 42 6.33 12.75 -1.66
CA GLU A 42 6.75 14.04 -2.21
C GLU A 42 5.94 15.18 -1.62
N LYS A 43 6.59 16.33 -1.43
CA LYS A 43 5.87 17.54 -1.03
C LYS A 43 4.98 17.99 -2.17
N THR A 44 3.67 17.96 -1.94
CA THR A 44 2.69 18.50 -2.88
C THR A 44 2.19 19.85 -2.35
N PRO A 45 2.51 20.97 -3.01
CA PRO A 45 1.98 22.28 -2.64
C PRO A 45 0.45 22.33 -2.79
N ASP A 46 -0.22 23.07 -1.93
CA ASP A 46 -1.64 23.39 -2.11
C ASP A 46 -1.81 24.15 -3.45
N ASN A 47 -2.65 23.62 -4.34
CA ASN A 47 -2.85 24.08 -5.74
C ASN A 47 -1.72 23.76 -6.74
N ALA A 48 -1.01 22.64 -6.56
CA ALA A 48 -0.11 22.12 -7.58
C ALA A 48 -0.82 21.94 -8.94
N SER A 49 -0.14 22.34 -10.03
CA SER A 49 -0.64 22.13 -11.39
C SER A 49 -0.70 20.65 -11.73
N ASP A 50 -1.52 20.27 -12.72
CA ASP A 50 -1.65 18.87 -13.17
C ASP A 50 -0.28 18.27 -13.54
N ALA A 51 0.56 19.02 -14.25
CA ALA A 51 1.91 18.60 -14.61
C ALA A 51 2.82 18.37 -13.38
N MET A 52 2.61 19.08 -12.27
CA MET A 52 3.34 18.83 -11.02
C MET A 52 2.81 17.57 -10.34
N ASN A 53 1.49 17.40 -10.28
CA ASN A 53 0.86 16.21 -9.72
C ASN A 53 1.30 14.94 -10.45
N ASP A 54 1.40 14.99 -11.78
CA ASP A 54 1.87 13.85 -12.58
C ASP A 54 3.33 13.52 -12.30
N ARG A 55 4.20 14.52 -12.15
CA ARG A 55 5.61 14.30 -11.76
C ARG A 55 5.75 13.73 -10.35
N VAL A 56 4.90 14.16 -9.41
CA VAL A 56 4.85 13.60 -8.06
C VAL A 56 4.46 12.11 -8.13
N LYS A 57 3.38 11.80 -8.85
CA LYS A 57 2.91 10.42 -9.04
C LYS A 57 3.96 9.54 -9.73
N GLU A 58 4.67 10.06 -10.73
CA GLU A 58 5.73 9.34 -11.44
C GLU A 58 6.87 8.97 -10.48
N LYS A 59 7.37 9.93 -9.70
CA LYS A 59 8.43 9.69 -8.72
C LYS A 59 8.02 8.71 -7.62
N GLU A 60 6.82 8.84 -7.10
CA GLU A 60 6.29 7.93 -6.08
C GLU A 60 6.05 6.53 -6.67
N GLY A 61 5.54 6.47 -7.91
CA GLY A 61 5.37 5.25 -8.69
C GLY A 61 6.68 4.49 -8.88
N ASP A 62 7.76 5.18 -9.26
CA ASP A 62 9.09 4.59 -9.40
C ASP A 62 9.59 3.97 -8.09
N ARG A 63 9.37 4.63 -6.95
CA ARG A 63 9.74 4.09 -5.63
C ARG A 63 8.91 2.85 -5.29
N ILE A 64 7.61 2.87 -5.58
CA ILE A 64 6.72 1.73 -5.37
C ILE A 64 7.21 0.56 -6.19
N LEU A 65 7.42 0.75 -7.50
CA LEU A 65 7.89 -0.29 -8.41
C LEU A 65 9.23 -0.88 -7.96
N ALA A 66 10.17 -0.05 -7.50
CA ALA A 66 11.46 -0.51 -6.99
C ALA A 66 11.36 -1.33 -5.68
N ALA A 67 10.28 -1.17 -4.90
CA ALA A 67 10.05 -1.90 -3.66
C ALA A 67 9.30 -3.24 -3.86
N ILE A 68 8.73 -3.47 -5.05
CA ILE A 68 8.03 -4.71 -5.41
C ILE A 68 9.08 -5.81 -5.70
N PRO A 69 9.04 -6.96 -4.99
CA PRO A 69 9.89 -8.09 -5.33
C PRO A 69 9.62 -8.61 -6.73
N GLU A 70 10.67 -9.08 -7.40
CA GLU A 70 10.52 -9.83 -8.64
C GLU A 70 9.63 -11.07 -8.44
N GLY A 71 8.72 -11.31 -9.38
CA GLY A 71 7.75 -12.40 -9.30
C GLY A 71 6.67 -12.24 -8.22
N ALA A 72 6.61 -11.09 -7.53
CA ALA A 72 5.53 -10.81 -6.60
C ALA A 72 4.20 -10.71 -7.33
N TYR A 73 3.18 -11.18 -6.64
CA TYR A 73 1.82 -11.06 -7.08
C TYR A 73 1.23 -9.73 -6.57
N VAL A 74 0.98 -8.79 -7.48
CA VAL A 74 0.72 -7.38 -7.14
C VAL A 74 -0.77 -7.07 -7.13
N ILE A 75 -1.21 -6.49 -6.02
CA ILE A 75 -2.55 -5.93 -5.85
C ILE A 75 -2.38 -4.43 -5.57
N ALA A 76 -2.82 -3.59 -6.49
CA ALA A 76 -2.93 -2.15 -6.26
C ALA A 76 -4.29 -1.84 -5.61
N LEU A 77 -4.32 -0.84 -4.72
CA LEU A 77 -5.54 -0.27 -4.16
C LEU A 77 -5.88 0.99 -4.96
N ALA A 78 -6.99 0.98 -5.68
CA ALA A 78 -7.40 2.07 -6.55
C ALA A 78 -8.91 2.26 -6.52
N ILE A 79 -9.37 3.50 -6.45
CA ILE A 79 -10.80 3.85 -6.39
C ILE A 79 -11.56 3.30 -7.61
N GLU A 80 -10.92 3.30 -8.78
CA GLU A 80 -11.47 2.75 -10.03
C GLU A 80 -11.27 1.22 -10.17
N GLY A 81 -10.74 0.57 -9.13
CA GLY A 81 -10.48 -0.86 -9.06
C GLY A 81 -11.76 -1.70 -8.90
N ARG A 82 -11.59 -3.03 -8.83
CA ARG A 82 -12.71 -3.94 -8.58
C ARG A 82 -13.02 -3.98 -7.09
N MET A 83 -14.24 -3.56 -6.72
CA MET A 83 -14.76 -3.83 -5.38
C MET A 83 -14.95 -5.34 -5.17
N CYS A 84 -14.57 -5.80 -3.99
CA CYS A 84 -14.80 -7.18 -3.56
C CYS A 84 -15.32 -7.21 -2.12
N ASP A 85 -16.15 -8.18 -1.79
CA ASP A 85 -16.47 -8.47 -0.39
C ASP A 85 -15.33 -9.27 0.29
N SER A 86 -15.44 -9.51 1.60
CA SER A 86 -14.40 -10.22 2.35
C SER A 86 -14.17 -11.66 1.89
N VAL A 87 -15.20 -12.34 1.39
CA VAL A 87 -15.09 -13.73 0.92
C VAL A 87 -14.40 -13.75 -0.43
N GLU A 88 -14.76 -12.85 -1.34
CA GLU A 88 -14.06 -12.66 -2.61
C GLU A 88 -12.60 -12.26 -2.40
N LEU A 89 -12.31 -11.39 -1.44
CA LEU A 89 -10.94 -10.99 -1.09
C LEU A 89 -10.10 -12.19 -0.66
N SER A 90 -10.65 -13.05 0.20
CA SER A 90 -9.95 -14.25 0.68
C SER A 90 -9.54 -15.25 -0.42
N LYS A 91 -10.20 -15.17 -1.58
CA LYS A 91 -9.93 -16.00 -2.77
C LYS A 91 -9.15 -15.24 -3.84
N SER A 92 -9.01 -13.92 -3.70
CA SER A 92 -8.69 -13.06 -4.82
C SER A 92 -7.22 -13.04 -5.16
N SER A 93 -7.02 -12.74 -6.44
CA SER A 93 -5.74 -12.42 -7.03
C SER A 93 -5.81 -11.01 -7.69
N LYS A 94 -6.91 -10.30 -7.89
CA LYS A 94 -6.84 -9.07 -8.74
C LYS A 94 -6.65 -7.77 -7.96
N VAL A 95 -6.32 -6.69 -8.67
CA VAL A 95 -6.32 -5.27 -8.21
C VAL A 95 -7.61 -4.98 -7.46
N LEU A 96 -7.51 -4.34 -6.30
CA LEU A 96 -8.62 -4.10 -5.37
C LEU A 96 -8.86 -2.60 -5.21
N VAL A 97 -10.00 -2.25 -4.63
CA VAL A 97 -10.27 -0.89 -4.12
C VAL A 97 -9.58 -0.69 -2.79
#